data_AF-D8JB64-F1
#
_entry.id   AF-D8JB64-F1
#
_cell.length_a   1.000
_cell.length_b   1.000
_cell.length_c   1.000
_cell.angle_alpha   90.00
_cell.angle_beta   90.00
_cell.angle_gamma   90.00
#
_symmetry.space_group_name_H-M   'P 1'
#
loop_
_entity.id
_entity.type
_entity.pdbx_description
1 polymer ?
#
loop_
_entity_poly.entity_id
_entity_poly.type
_entity_poly.pdbx_seq_one_letter_code
_entity_poly.pdbx_strand_id
1 'polypeptide(L)'
;MAVEGIQTATNDAAKCAEIKRAKATVRDRLEAGYDGRHPPFGMQFDDDGQYWVPGEEFSTALEVIDLRDVDHSYWTLEGRTGVPYSTVRRIVECRGRYLSAEENLQLSLQNDAFEGSTDTPRHNFSVSNRDRPLSSMSRCGLSGSCIIVSCQSARDAIAVMVTHGAMCVCLTPW
;
A
#
# COMPACT_ATOMS: atom_id res chain seq x y z
N MET A 1 -52.32 26.44 -28.42
CA MET A 1 -52.54 25.76 -27.13
C MET A 1 -52.45 24.22 -27.20
N ALA A 2 -53.15 23.47 -28.07
CA ALA A 2 -53.06 22.00 -28.05
C ALA A 2 -51.69 21.43 -28.51
N VAL A 3 -51.02 22.07 -29.47
CA VAL A 3 -49.71 21.63 -30.01
C VAL A 3 -48.58 21.82 -29.00
N GLU A 4 -48.63 22.89 -28.19
CA GLU A 4 -47.62 23.23 -27.19
C GLU A 4 -47.60 22.23 -26.01
N GLY A 5 -48.78 21.72 -25.63
CA GLY A 5 -48.90 20.69 -24.59
C GLY A 5 -48.28 19.34 -24.98
N ILE A 6 -48.46 18.92 -26.23
CA ILE A 6 -47.87 17.68 -26.76
C ILE A 6 -46.34 17.80 -26.83
N GLN A 7 -45.82 18.92 -27.32
CA GLN A 7 -44.37 19.16 -27.42
C GLN A 7 -43.68 19.16 -26.05
N THR A 8 -44.36 19.69 -25.03
CA THR A 8 -43.85 19.73 -23.65
C THR A 8 -43.74 18.31 -23.09
N ALA A 9 -44.80 17.49 -23.21
CA ALA A 9 -44.79 16.11 -22.74
C ALA A 9 -43.72 15.25 -23.45
N THR A 10 -43.49 15.46 -24.76
CA THR A 10 -42.43 14.75 -25.48
C THR A 10 -41.02 15.18 -25.05
N ASN A 11 -40.82 16.47 -24.80
CA ASN A 11 -39.53 16.99 -24.33
C ASN A 11 -39.19 16.46 -22.93
N ASP A 12 -40.18 16.38 -22.04
CA ASP A 12 -40.00 15.85 -20.70
C ASP A 12 -39.69 14.35 -20.74
N ALA A 13 -40.37 13.57 -21.58
CA ALA A 13 -40.07 12.16 -21.77
C ALA A 13 -38.63 11.92 -22.27
N ALA A 14 -38.16 12.74 -23.22
CA ALA A 14 -36.79 12.66 -23.73
C ALA A 14 -35.75 12.98 -22.64
N LYS A 15 -35.95 14.06 -21.86
CA LYS A 15 -35.07 14.41 -20.74
C LYS A 15 -35.07 13.35 -19.64
N CYS A 16 -36.24 12.80 -19.31
CA CYS A 16 -36.32 11.70 -18.35
C CYS A 16 -35.54 10.46 -18.83
N ALA A 17 -35.59 10.14 -20.12
CA ALA A 17 -34.81 9.04 -20.68
C ALA A 17 -33.29 9.31 -20.61
N GLU A 18 -32.87 10.54 -20.91
CA GLU A 18 -31.47 10.97 -20.77
C GLU A 18 -30.98 10.85 -19.32
N ILE A 19 -31.74 11.37 -18.36
CA ILE A 19 -31.41 11.26 -16.93
C ILE A 19 -31.33 9.80 -16.50
N LYS A 20 -32.23 8.93 -16.97
CA LYS A 20 -32.19 7.49 -16.66
C LYS A 20 -30.91 6.83 -17.19
N ARG A 21 -30.49 7.15 -18.41
CA ARG A 21 -29.24 6.64 -18.99
C ARG A 21 -28.03 7.13 -18.20
N ALA A 22 -27.98 8.42 -17.88
CA ALA A 22 -26.90 8.98 -17.06
C ALA A 22 -26.82 8.33 -15.67
N LYS A 23 -27.97 8.11 -15.02
CA LYS A 23 -28.03 7.40 -13.73
C LYS A 23 -27.58 5.95 -13.84
N ALA A 24 -27.92 5.26 -14.93
CA ALA A 24 -27.44 3.90 -15.17
C ALA A 24 -25.92 3.88 -15.27
N THR A 25 -25.31 4.74 -16.09
CA THR A 25 -23.85 4.83 -16.22
C THR A 25 -23.14 5.11 -14.90
N VAL A 26 -23.68 6.02 -14.07
CA VAL A 26 -23.11 6.28 -12.74
C VAL A 26 -23.24 5.07 -11.82
N ARG A 27 -24.38 4.38 -11.84
CA ARG A 27 -24.59 3.17 -11.06
C ARG A 27 -23.64 2.06 -11.51
N ASP A 28 -23.53 1.82 -12.80
CA ASP A 28 -22.67 0.77 -13.37
C ASP A 28 -21.19 1.02 -12.99
N ARG A 29 -20.76 2.30 -12.93
CA ARG A 29 -19.43 2.67 -12.38
C ARG A 29 -19.26 2.35 -10.90
N LEU A 30 -20.27 2.66 -10.09
CA LEU A 30 -20.23 2.36 -8.65
C LEU A 30 -20.26 0.85 -8.38
N GLU A 31 -21.01 0.09 -9.18
CA GLU A 31 -21.08 -1.38 -9.10
C GLU A 31 -19.76 -2.04 -9.52
N ALA A 32 -19.06 -1.48 -10.50
CA ALA A 32 -17.72 -1.93 -10.90
C ALA A 32 -16.62 -1.54 -9.88
N GLY A 33 -16.94 -0.71 -8.87
CA GLY A 33 -15.98 -0.25 -7.86
C GLY A 33 -15.11 0.92 -8.31
N TYR A 34 -15.43 1.56 -9.44
CA TYR A 34 -14.70 2.72 -9.96
C TYR A 34 -15.01 4.00 -9.17
N ASP A 35 -14.06 4.94 -9.20
CA ASP A 35 -14.24 6.24 -8.57
C ASP A 35 -15.25 7.11 -9.35
N GLY A 36 -16.46 7.24 -8.82
CA GLY A 36 -17.55 7.98 -9.46
C GLY A 36 -17.63 9.47 -9.13
N ARG A 37 -16.69 10.00 -8.34
CA ARG A 37 -16.71 11.40 -7.88
C ARG A 37 -15.59 12.21 -8.53
N HIS A 38 -15.69 13.54 -8.42
CA HIS A 38 -14.59 14.42 -8.78
C HIS A 38 -13.35 14.10 -7.91
N PRO A 39 -12.15 14.01 -8.50
CA PRO A 39 -10.93 13.75 -7.75
C PRO A 39 -10.73 14.81 -6.66
N PRO A 40 -10.31 14.42 -5.46
CA PRO A 40 -9.91 15.36 -4.42
C PRO A 40 -8.60 16.06 -4.81
N PHE A 41 -8.25 17.12 -4.08
CA PHE A 41 -7.07 17.93 -4.37
C PHE A 41 -5.79 17.07 -4.44
N GLY A 42 -4.95 17.29 -5.45
CA GLY A 42 -3.72 16.51 -5.65
C GLY A 42 -3.94 15.10 -6.22
N MET A 43 -5.18 14.68 -6.48
CA MET A 43 -5.47 13.45 -7.22
C MET A 43 -6.00 13.76 -8.61
N GLN A 44 -5.77 12.86 -9.55
CA GLN A 44 -6.28 12.91 -10.91
C GLN A 44 -6.86 11.57 -11.30
N PHE A 45 -7.63 11.52 -12.37
CA PHE A 45 -8.00 10.22 -12.94
C PHE A 45 -6.81 9.61 -13.68
N ASP A 46 -6.74 8.28 -13.67
CA ASP A 46 -5.90 7.53 -14.59
C ASP A 46 -6.31 7.75 -16.06
N ASP A 47 -5.48 7.30 -16.99
CA ASP A 47 -5.72 7.44 -18.43
C ASP A 47 -7.07 6.80 -18.86
N ASP A 48 -7.49 5.75 -18.15
CA ASP A 48 -8.76 5.05 -18.38
C ASP A 48 -9.99 5.73 -17.72
N GLY A 49 -9.78 6.73 -16.85
CA GLY A 49 -10.86 7.44 -16.16
C GLY A 49 -11.64 6.59 -15.16
N GLN A 50 -11.00 5.57 -14.58
CA GLN A 50 -11.58 4.58 -13.68
C GLN A 50 -11.20 4.81 -12.22
N TYR A 51 -9.95 5.17 -11.96
CA TYR A 51 -9.41 5.29 -10.59
C TYR A 51 -8.70 6.62 -10.38
N TRP A 52 -8.61 7.03 -9.12
CA TRP A 52 -7.79 8.17 -8.74
C TRP A 52 -6.32 7.79 -8.55
N VAL A 53 -5.44 8.51 -9.22
CA VAL A 53 -3.98 8.39 -9.13
C VAL A 53 -3.36 9.69 -8.58
N PRO A 54 -2.18 9.60 -7.94
CA PRO A 54 -1.42 10.77 -7.53
C PRO A 54 -1.12 11.72 -8.69
N GLY A 55 -1.47 13.00 -8.53
CA GLY A 55 -1.15 14.06 -9.49
C GLY A 55 0.00 14.97 -9.02
N GLU A 56 0.15 16.11 -9.70
CA GLU A 56 1.20 17.10 -9.41
C GLU A 56 1.15 17.65 -7.97
N GLU A 57 -0.05 18.00 -7.50
CA GLU A 57 -0.28 18.58 -6.16
C GLU A 57 -0.42 17.52 -5.05
N PHE A 58 -0.12 16.25 -5.34
CA PHE A 58 -0.25 15.17 -4.36
C PHE A 58 0.72 15.34 -3.19
N SER A 59 1.95 15.77 -3.47
CA SER A 59 2.98 16.05 -2.47
C SER A 59 2.54 17.16 -1.50
N THR A 60 1.93 18.22 -2.01
CA THR A 60 1.34 19.30 -1.21
C THR A 60 0.25 18.77 -0.26
N ALA A 61 -0.57 17.83 -0.72
CA ALA A 61 -1.61 17.22 0.10
C ALA A 61 -1.03 16.34 1.22
N LEU A 62 0.05 15.60 0.95
CA LEU A 62 0.77 14.84 1.98
C LEU A 62 1.44 15.77 3.00
N GLU A 63 2.08 16.86 2.56
CA GLU A 63 2.66 17.86 3.47
C GLU A 63 1.60 18.44 4.41
N VAL A 64 0.39 18.74 3.91
CA VAL A 64 -0.73 19.20 4.74
C VAL A 64 -1.08 18.17 5.83
N ILE A 65 -1.08 16.87 5.50
CA ILE A 65 -1.38 15.79 6.46
C ILE A 65 -0.28 15.70 7.51
N ASP A 66 0.98 15.67 7.10
CA ASP A 66 2.13 15.60 8.00
C ASP A 66 2.15 16.79 8.97
N LEU A 67 1.91 17.99 8.47
CA LEU A 67 1.84 19.19 9.31
C LEU A 67 0.65 19.16 10.27
N ARG A 68 -0.46 18.54 9.88
CA ARG A 68 -1.60 18.39 10.78
C ARG A 68 -1.32 17.41 11.91
N ASP A 69 -0.53 16.37 11.66
CA ASP A 69 -0.12 15.39 12.67
C ASP A 69 0.84 15.98 13.72
N VAL A 70 1.57 17.04 13.36
CA VAL A 70 2.38 17.87 14.29
C VAL A 70 1.54 18.94 15.01
N ASP A 71 0.20 18.84 14.95
CA ASP A 71 -0.80 19.70 15.59
C ASP A 71 -0.81 21.18 15.12
N HIS A 72 -0.46 21.44 13.86
CA HIS A 72 -0.67 22.78 13.30
C HIS A 72 -2.16 23.09 13.08
N SER A 73 -2.55 24.33 13.39
CA SER A 73 -3.91 24.81 13.13
C SER A 73 -4.18 24.96 11.62
N TYR A 74 -5.42 24.79 11.19
CA TYR A 74 -5.81 24.95 9.78
C TYR A 74 -5.42 26.31 9.17
N TRP A 75 -5.49 27.39 9.95
CA TRP A 75 -5.05 28.72 9.54
C TRP A 75 -3.53 28.80 9.32
N THR A 76 -2.76 28.11 10.16
CA THR A 76 -1.30 27.99 10.01
C THR A 76 -0.96 27.21 8.74
N LEU A 77 -1.72 26.16 8.44
CA LEU A 77 -1.53 25.33 7.24
C LEU A 77 -1.77 26.13 5.96
N GLU A 78 -2.84 26.93 5.91
CA GLU A 78 -3.12 27.80 4.77
C GLU A 78 -1.98 28.79 4.49
N GLY A 79 -1.46 29.44 5.54
CA GLY A 79 -0.33 30.36 5.40
C GLY A 79 0.98 29.69 4.96
N ARG A 80 1.18 28.41 5.30
CA ARG A 80 2.43 27.68 5.03
C ARG A 80 2.41 26.97 3.67
N THR A 81 1.30 26.34 3.33
CA THR A 81 1.16 25.51 2.12
C THR A 81 0.52 26.27 0.97
N GLY A 82 -0.10 27.43 1.23
CA GLY A 82 -0.87 28.18 0.24
C GLY A 82 -2.21 27.53 -0.12
N VAL A 83 -2.55 26.40 0.51
CA VAL A 83 -3.80 25.68 0.27
C VAL A 83 -4.93 26.32 1.08
N PRO A 84 -6.07 26.67 0.46
CA PRO A 84 -7.18 27.30 1.17
C PRO A 84 -7.68 26.46 2.35
N TYR A 85 -8.12 27.11 3.44
CA TYR A 85 -8.64 26.44 4.64
C TYR A 85 -9.63 25.31 4.34
N SER A 86 -10.60 25.56 3.45
CA SER A 86 -11.65 24.59 3.09
C SER A 86 -11.08 23.34 2.40
N THR A 87 -10.03 23.52 1.60
CA THR A 87 -9.31 22.44 0.93
C THR A 87 -8.46 21.65 1.92
N VAL A 88 -7.72 22.33 2.81
CA VAL A 88 -6.95 21.70 3.91
C VAL A 88 -7.87 20.80 4.74
N ARG A 89 -9.03 21.32 5.17
CA ARG A 89 -10.01 20.52 5.92
C ARG A 89 -10.43 19.26 5.16
N ARG A 90 -10.69 19.39 3.86
CA ARG A 90 -11.14 18.27 3.02
C ARG A 90 -10.04 17.22 2.82
N ILE A 91 -8.79 17.65 2.68
CA ILE A 91 -7.61 16.76 2.62
C ILE A 91 -7.53 15.93 3.92
N VAL A 92 -7.62 16.59 5.07
CA VAL A 92 -7.55 15.93 6.40
C VAL A 92 -8.71 14.96 6.61
N GLU A 93 -9.94 15.33 6.24
CA GLU A 93 -11.12 14.44 6.30
C GLU A 93 -10.96 13.20 5.41
N CYS A 94 -10.21 13.31 4.30
CA CYS A 94 -9.94 12.23 3.37
C CYS A 94 -8.56 11.57 3.56
N ARG A 95 -7.86 11.79 4.68
CA ARG A 95 -6.46 11.35 4.91
C ARG A 95 -6.18 9.89 4.53
N GLY A 96 -7.10 8.98 4.85
CA GLY A 96 -6.91 7.55 4.60
C GLY A 96 -6.70 7.22 3.13
N ARG A 97 -7.33 7.99 2.22
CA ARG A 97 -7.15 7.81 0.78
C ARG A 97 -5.77 8.25 0.31
N TYR A 98 -5.25 9.36 0.83
CA TYR A 98 -3.91 9.84 0.49
C TYR A 98 -2.83 8.87 0.95
N LEU A 99 -2.92 8.39 2.19
CA LEU A 99 -1.96 7.43 2.74
C LEU A 99 -1.98 6.09 2.00
N SER A 100 -3.17 5.60 1.64
CA SER A 100 -3.28 4.37 0.84
C SER A 100 -2.66 4.54 -0.56
N ALA A 101 -2.85 5.72 -1.17
CA ALA A 101 -2.27 6.02 -2.47
C ALA A 101 -0.74 6.16 -2.39
N GLU A 102 -0.21 6.74 -1.31
CA GLU A 102 1.23 6.82 -1.05
C GLU A 102 1.84 5.42 -0.87
N GLU A 103 1.23 4.56 -0.05
CA GLU A 103 1.68 3.18 0.15
C GLU A 103 1.73 2.41 -1.17
N ASN A 104 0.68 2.52 -2.00
CA ASN A 104 0.64 1.90 -3.32
C ASN A 104 1.77 2.41 -4.25
N LEU A 105 2.06 3.70 -4.19
CA LEU A 105 3.15 4.32 -4.97
C LEU A 105 4.53 3.86 -4.48
N GLN A 106 4.72 3.71 -3.17
CA GLN A 106 5.95 3.17 -2.61
C GLN A 106 6.16 1.70 -3.00
N LEU A 107 5.09 0.89 -2.96
CA LEU A 107 5.11 -0.51 -3.38
C LEU A 107 5.46 -0.65 -4.87
N SER A 108 4.92 0.18 -5.76
CA SER A 108 5.25 0.11 -7.18
C SER A 108 6.74 0.40 -7.43
N LEU A 109 7.30 1.41 -6.77
CA LEU A 109 8.72 1.77 -6.89
C LEU A 109 9.66 0.68 -6.37
N GLN A 110 9.26 -0.07 -5.34
CA GLN A 110 10.05 -1.17 -4.79
C GLN A 110 10.08 -2.39 -5.71
N ASN A 111 8.99 -2.67 -6.42
CA ASN A 111 8.91 -3.81 -7.34
C ASN A 111 9.78 -3.60 -8.59
N ASP A 112 9.83 -2.39 -9.13
CA ASP A 112 10.67 -2.06 -10.29
C ASP A 112 12.17 -2.18 -9.99
N ALA A 113 12.57 -1.97 -8.73
CA ALA A 113 13.97 -2.09 -8.31
C ALA A 113 14.47 -3.54 -8.25
N PHE A 114 13.58 -4.54 -8.19
CA PHE A 114 13.93 -5.94 -7.99
C PHE A 114 14.11 -6.74 -9.30
N GLU A 115 13.44 -6.37 -10.40
CA GLU A 115 13.49 -7.12 -11.66
C GLU A 115 14.79 -6.96 -12.47
N GLY A 116 15.75 -6.18 -11.97
CA GLY A 116 17.09 -6.03 -12.57
C GLY A 116 18.12 -7.09 -12.16
N SER A 117 17.81 -8.00 -11.22
CA SER A 117 18.77 -8.98 -10.69
C SER A 117 18.46 -10.41 -11.16
N THR A 118 18.57 -10.69 -12.45
CA THR A 118 18.67 -12.08 -12.95
C THR A 118 20.09 -12.64 -12.88
N ASP A 119 20.98 -12.02 -12.10
CA ASP A 119 22.23 -12.65 -11.71
C ASP A 119 21.98 -13.48 -10.45
N THR A 120 21.37 -14.66 -10.63
CA THR A 120 21.38 -15.68 -9.59
C THR A 120 22.80 -16.27 -9.59
N PRO A 121 23.67 -16.01 -8.61
CA PRO A 121 24.85 -16.83 -8.47
C PRO A 121 24.35 -18.25 -8.17
N ARG A 122 24.50 -19.15 -9.14
CA ARG A 122 24.41 -20.60 -8.93
C ARG A 122 25.54 -20.99 -7.97
N HIS A 123 25.36 -20.72 -6.68
CA HIS A 123 26.11 -21.42 -5.67
C HIS A 123 25.62 -22.86 -5.69
N ASN A 124 26.38 -23.72 -6.38
CA ASN A 124 26.32 -25.15 -6.21
C ASN A 124 26.52 -25.45 -4.72
N PHE A 125 25.41 -25.56 -3.99
CA PHE A 125 25.40 -26.01 -2.61
C PHE A 125 25.71 -27.50 -2.63
N SER A 126 27.00 -27.83 -2.70
CA SER A 126 27.44 -29.19 -2.49
C SER A 126 27.32 -29.49 -1.00
N VAL A 127 26.23 -30.15 -0.62
CA VAL A 127 26.07 -30.76 0.70
C VAL A 127 27.06 -31.91 0.79
N SER A 128 28.25 -31.64 1.32
CA SER A 128 29.17 -32.72 1.69
C SER A 128 28.78 -33.25 3.06
N ASN A 129 28.08 -34.39 3.06
CA ASN A 129 27.74 -35.14 4.26
C ASN A 129 29.05 -35.70 4.85
N ARG A 130 29.67 -34.98 5.79
CA ARG A 130 30.77 -35.51 6.60
C ARG A 130 30.19 -36.05 7.89
N ASP A 131 29.83 -37.32 7.86
CA ASP A 131 29.66 -38.12 9.07
C ASP A 131 31.00 -38.12 9.84
N ARG A 132 31.13 -37.23 10.82
CA ARG A 132 32.17 -37.35 11.84
C ARG A 132 31.56 -38.03 13.07
N PRO A 133 32.06 -39.19 13.50
CA PRO A 133 31.63 -39.78 14.76
C PRO A 133 32.13 -38.92 15.92
N LEU A 134 31.18 -38.33 16.66
CA LEU A 134 31.44 -37.68 17.94
C LEU A 134 31.79 -38.75 18.98
N SER A 135 33.07 -39.03 19.11
CA SER A 135 33.60 -39.74 20.28
C SER A 135 33.92 -38.71 21.35
N SER A 136 33.37 -38.92 22.54
CA SER A 136 33.53 -38.17 23.80
C SER A 136 32.94 -36.76 23.84
N MET A 137 31.76 -36.61 24.43
CA MET A 137 31.62 -36.03 25.78
C MET A 137 30.14 -35.90 26.17
N SER A 138 29.85 -36.46 27.35
CA SER A 138 28.80 -36.12 28.32
C SER A 138 27.33 -36.11 27.89
N ARG A 139 26.63 -37.11 28.45
CA ARG A 139 25.18 -37.34 28.48
C ARG A 139 24.36 -36.06 28.64
N CYS A 140 23.62 -35.70 27.59
CA CYS A 140 22.32 -35.04 27.69
C CYS A 140 21.31 -35.97 27.00
N GLY A 141 20.43 -36.59 27.78
CA GLY A 141 19.44 -37.54 27.29
C GLY A 141 18.27 -36.83 26.64
N LEU A 142 18.38 -36.43 25.38
CA LEU A 142 17.26 -36.11 24.50
C LEU A 142 17.68 -36.47 23.07
N SER A 143 16.96 -37.44 22.48
CA SER A 143 17.12 -37.85 21.09
C SER A 143 16.62 -36.75 20.16
N GLY A 144 17.50 -35.87 19.72
CA GLY A 144 17.20 -34.84 18.73
C GLY A 144 18.43 -34.55 17.88
N SER A 145 18.28 -34.61 16.57
CA SER A 145 19.32 -34.23 15.62
C SER A 145 19.65 -32.74 15.79
N CYS A 146 20.87 -32.42 16.19
CA CYS A 146 21.34 -31.05 16.30
C CYS A 146 21.88 -30.59 14.94
N ILE A 147 21.20 -29.67 14.27
CA ILE A 147 21.71 -29.02 13.06
C ILE A 147 22.46 -27.77 13.49
N ILE A 148 23.78 -27.76 13.33
CA ILE A 148 24.59 -26.55 13.52
C ILE A 148 24.65 -25.83 12.17
N VAL A 149 23.95 -24.71 12.05
CA VAL A 149 24.09 -23.81 10.90
C VAL A 149 25.19 -22.81 11.25
N SER A 150 26.39 -23.02 10.71
CA SER A 150 27.48 -22.06 10.86
C SER A 150 27.42 -21.05 9.72
N CYS A 151 27.09 -19.80 10.04
CA CYS A 151 27.10 -18.70 9.08
C CYS A 151 28.53 -18.14 8.96
N GLN A 152 29.13 -18.19 7.77
CA GLN A 152 30.45 -17.62 7.48
C GLN A 152 30.34 -16.11 7.19
N SER A 153 29.95 -15.33 8.20
CA SER A 153 30.16 -13.89 8.21
C SER A 153 30.57 -13.49 9.62
N ALA A 154 31.77 -12.92 9.74
CA ALA A 154 32.55 -12.85 10.97
C ALA A 154 32.06 -11.84 12.03
N ARG A 155 30.76 -11.54 12.12
CA ARG A 155 30.26 -10.62 13.16
C ARG A 155 29.02 -11.01 13.95
N ASP A 156 28.19 -11.97 13.56
CA ASP A 156 27.06 -12.38 14.41
C ASP A 156 26.78 -13.88 14.28
N ALA A 157 27.17 -14.64 15.29
CA ALA A 157 26.81 -16.05 15.41
C ALA A 157 25.53 -16.17 16.25
N ILE A 158 24.39 -16.41 15.58
CA ILE A 158 23.12 -16.71 16.26
C ILE A 158 22.94 -18.23 16.28
N ALA A 159 22.99 -18.82 17.48
CA ALA A 159 22.64 -20.22 17.67
C ALA A 159 21.12 -20.33 17.87
N VAL A 160 20.41 -20.91 16.90
CA VAL A 160 18.96 -21.18 17.02
C VAL A 160 18.76 -22.66 17.35
N MET A 161 18.28 -22.94 18.56
CA MET A 161 17.88 -24.28 18.96
C MET A 161 16.37 -24.43 18.72
N VAL A 162 15.98 -25.21 17.70
CA VAL A 162 14.57 -25.53 17.44
C VAL A 162 14.27 -26.92 17.98
N THR A 163 13.66 -26.98 19.15
CA THR A 163 13.02 -28.20 19.67
C THR A 163 11.51 -28.06 19.51
N HIS A 164 10.86 -29.07 18.90
CA HIS A 164 9.41 -29.12 18.75
C HIS A 164 8.72 -28.83 20.09
N GLY A 165 8.07 -27.67 20.21
CA GLY A 165 7.16 -27.35 21.31
C GLY A 165 7.54 -26.20 22.26
N ALA A 166 8.75 -25.62 22.19
CA ALA A 166 9.06 -24.42 22.96
C ALA A 166 10.20 -23.62 22.30
N MET A 167 9.92 -22.36 21.93
CA MET A 167 10.95 -21.40 21.50
C MET A 167 11.66 -20.85 22.74
N CYS A 168 12.92 -21.20 22.92
CA CYS A 168 13.79 -20.57 23.91
C CYS A 168 14.87 -19.79 23.16
N VAL A 169 14.74 -18.46 23.12
CA VAL A 169 15.75 -17.57 22.54
C VAL A 169 16.72 -17.18 23.66
N CYS A 170 17.97 -17.64 23.58
CA CYS A 170 19.05 -17.18 24.45
C CYS A 170 19.83 -16.09 23.71
N LEU A 171 19.56 -14.82 24.04
CA LEU A 171 20.42 -13.71 23.67
C LEU A 171 21.63 -13.70 24.63
N THR A 172 22.83 -13.91 24.11
CA THR A 172 24.06 -13.63 24.87
C THR A 172 24.33 -12.12 24.85
N PRO A 173 24.68 -11.49 25.98
CA PRO A 173 25.07 -10.09 26.01
C PRO A 173 26.55 -9.97 25.65
N TRP A 174 26.85 -9.21 24.60
CA TRP A 174 28.09 -8.46 24.45
C TRP A 174 27.76 -7.09 23.83
#